data_AF-A0A7J3TMJ5-F1
#
_entry.id   AF-A0A7J3TMJ5-F1
#
_cell.length_a   1.000
_cell.length_b   1.000
_cell.length_c   1.000
_cell.angle_alpha   90.00
_cell.angle_beta   90.00
_cell.angle_gamma   90.00
#
_symmetry.space_group_name_H-M   'P 1'
#
loop_
_entity.id
_entity.type
_entity.pdbx_description
1 polymer ?
#
loop_
_entity_poly.entity_id
_entity_poly.type
_entity_poly.pdbx_seq_one_letter_code
_entity_poly.pdbx_strand_id
1 'polypeptide(L)'
;MRHRYPEPPWSYSPKEVNEWLNAVYGGHECKKCKVERHEKWLKNVEIDIDLNVEREIKKPSSIVLKALQKIAGYEEVEEHFELLPTSEILLRALHKAGYRKASIKINGRRIKAKRIKVVMEEMAKVALEDRIKQASIHALNDGEARIKISTIHSKKHHSIEIKISKIKEKNLQKFLIYIRKRLKGREEIK
;
A
#
# COMPACT_ATOMS: atom_id res chain seq x y z
N MET A 1 63.36 -7.03 1.30
CA MET A 1 62.10 -7.64 1.80
C MET A 1 60.99 -7.30 0.81
N ARG A 2 60.36 -8.31 0.20
CA ARG A 2 59.29 -8.11 -0.80
C ARG A 2 58.06 -7.50 -0.11
N HIS A 3 57.65 -6.31 -0.50
CA HIS A 3 56.35 -5.74 -0.12
C HIS A 3 55.26 -6.62 -0.76
N ARG A 4 54.64 -7.50 0.02
CA ARG A 4 53.38 -8.14 -0.37
C ARG A 4 52.29 -7.10 -0.18
N TYR A 5 51.68 -6.65 -1.28
CA TYR A 5 50.40 -5.95 -1.19
C TYR A 5 49.37 -6.92 -0.58
N PRO A 6 48.52 -6.48 0.36
CA PRO A 6 47.48 -7.33 0.92
C PRO A 6 46.54 -7.80 -0.19
N GLU A 7 46.16 -9.08 -0.13
CA GLU A 7 45.27 -9.68 -1.10
C GLU A 7 43.91 -8.93 -1.13
N PRO A 8 43.26 -8.82 -2.29
CA PRO A 8 41.99 -8.10 -2.43
C PRO A 8 40.81 -8.80 -1.72
N PRO A 9 39.73 -8.07 -1.41
CA PRO A 9 38.86 -8.32 -0.26
C PRO A 9 37.89 -9.51 -0.36
N TRP A 10 37.91 -10.29 -1.45
CA TRP A 10 36.95 -11.38 -1.68
C TRP A 10 37.23 -12.64 -0.86
N SER A 11 38.36 -12.70 -0.17
CA SER A 11 38.78 -13.84 0.67
C SER A 11 38.51 -13.62 2.17
N TYR A 12 38.00 -12.46 2.57
CA TYR A 12 37.96 -12.04 3.97
C TYR A 12 36.56 -12.10 4.56
N SER A 13 36.49 -12.44 5.85
CA SER A 13 35.27 -12.32 6.63
C SER A 13 34.86 -10.84 6.80
N PRO A 14 33.58 -10.53 7.06
CA PRO A 14 33.09 -9.15 7.18
C PRO A 14 33.87 -8.28 8.18
N LYS A 15 34.50 -8.90 9.18
CA LYS A 15 35.31 -8.22 10.20
C LYS A 15 36.67 -7.79 9.65
N GLU A 16 37.33 -8.67 8.90
CA GLU A 16 38.65 -8.43 8.30
C GLU A 16 38.57 -7.41 7.16
N VAL A 17 37.46 -7.40 6.39
CA VAL A 17 37.19 -6.35 5.38
C VAL A 17 37.08 -4.98 6.05
N ASN A 18 36.48 -4.91 7.24
CA ASN A 18 36.29 -3.66 7.97
C ASN A 18 37.61 -3.16 8.59
N GLU A 19 38.46 -4.07 9.09
CA GLU A 19 39.81 -3.76 9.54
C GLU A 19 40.70 -3.27 8.39
N TRP A 20 40.61 -3.90 7.21
CA TRP A 20 41.30 -3.45 6.01
C TRP A 20 40.85 -2.06 5.54
N LEU A 21 39.54 -1.81 5.48
CA LEU A 21 38.99 -0.49 5.15
C LEU A 21 39.49 0.60 6.12
N ASN A 22 39.54 0.29 7.41
CA ASN A 22 40.04 1.21 8.43
C ASN A 22 41.55 1.46 8.33
N ALA A 23 42.33 0.44 7.95
CA ALA A 23 43.78 0.53 7.79
C ALA A 23 44.19 1.29 6.52
N VAL A 24 43.45 1.15 5.42
CA VAL A 24 43.77 1.77 4.12
C VAL A 24 43.29 3.22 4.05
N TYR A 25 42.13 3.53 4.61
CA TYR A 25 41.50 4.85 4.48
C TYR A 25 41.50 5.67 5.77
N GLY A 26 42.21 5.23 6.81
CA GLY A 26 42.42 6.01 8.03
C GLY A 26 41.12 6.53 8.65
N GLY A 27 40.31 5.64 9.24
CA GLY A 27 39.24 5.99 10.17
C GLY A 27 38.41 7.25 9.83
N HIS A 28 38.03 7.45 8.57
CA HIS A 28 37.18 8.57 8.20
C HIS A 28 35.76 8.29 8.69
N GLU A 29 35.35 8.96 9.78
CA GLU A 29 33.93 9.10 10.07
C GLU A 29 33.26 9.77 8.87
N CYS A 30 32.48 9.00 8.12
CA CYS A 30 31.61 9.55 7.08
C CYS A 30 30.74 10.63 7.72
N LYS A 31 31.10 11.90 7.50
CA LYS A 31 30.23 13.04 7.86
C LYS A 31 28.89 12.78 7.17
N LYS A 32 27.86 12.48 7.97
CA LYS A 32 26.49 12.35 7.46
C LYS A 32 26.20 13.63 6.69
N CYS A 33 26.10 13.53 5.37
CA CYS A 33 25.72 14.65 4.53
C CYS A 33 24.36 15.14 5.04
N LYS A 34 24.33 16.31 5.68
CA LYS A 34 23.10 17.04 5.97
C LYS A 34 22.59 17.61 4.65
N VAL A 35 22.10 16.75 3.77
CA VAL A 35 21.26 17.21 2.67
C VAL A 35 19.97 17.65 3.33
N GLU A 36 19.73 18.96 3.37
CA GLU A 36 18.43 19.52 3.73
C GLU A 36 17.42 19.02 2.70
N ARG A 37 16.76 17.91 3.00
CA ARG A 37 15.62 17.46 2.21
C ARG A 37 14.47 18.43 2.50
N HIS A 38 14.27 19.41 1.62
CA HIS A 38 13.07 20.22 1.64
C HIS A 38 11.84 19.32 1.73
N GLU A 39 10.94 19.61 2.67
CA GLU A 39 9.71 18.83 2.83
C GLU A 39 8.80 19.06 1.62
N LYS A 40 8.88 18.17 0.63
CA LYS A 40 8.01 18.19 -0.54
C LYS A 40 6.62 17.66 -0.17
N TRP A 41 5.61 18.43 -0.49
CA TRP A 41 4.20 18.08 -0.32
C TRP A 41 3.58 17.75 -1.67
N LEU A 42 2.83 16.66 -1.70
CA LEU A 42 2.02 16.25 -2.84
C LEU A 42 0.55 16.53 -2.52
N LYS A 43 -0.19 16.94 -3.54
CA LYS A 43 -1.63 17.28 -3.45
C LYS A 43 -2.39 16.41 -4.44
N ASN A 44 -3.62 16.03 -4.09
CA ASN A 44 -4.55 15.28 -4.94
C ASN A 44 -3.93 14.02 -5.55
N VAL A 45 -3.27 13.22 -4.72
CA VAL A 45 -2.65 11.97 -5.17
C VAL A 45 -3.75 10.94 -5.36
N GLU A 46 -3.78 10.31 -6.53
CA GLU A 46 -4.68 9.19 -6.84
C GLU A 46 -3.84 7.92 -7.09
N ILE A 47 -4.21 6.83 -6.43
CA ILE A 47 -3.52 5.54 -6.57
C ILE A 47 -4.60 4.48 -6.82
N ASP A 48 -4.45 3.81 -7.95
CA ASP A 48 -5.32 2.73 -8.37
C ASP A 48 -4.52 1.42 -8.28
N ILE A 49 -5.09 0.40 -7.64
CA ILE A 49 -4.41 -0.88 -7.42
C ILE A 49 -5.30 -2.03 -7.86
N ASP A 50 -4.75 -2.84 -8.75
CA ASP A 50 -5.31 -4.08 -9.23
C ASP A 50 -4.58 -5.26 -8.58
N LEU A 51 -5.30 -6.12 -7.86
CA LEU A 51 -4.72 -7.29 -7.22
C LEU A 51 -4.50 -8.41 -8.25
N ASN A 52 -3.39 -9.13 -8.13
CA ASN A 52 -3.12 -10.31 -8.95
C ASN A 52 -3.77 -11.55 -8.31
N VAL A 53 -5.10 -11.62 -8.40
CA VAL A 53 -5.93 -12.72 -7.86
C VAL A 53 -6.81 -13.29 -8.96
N GLU A 54 -7.49 -14.41 -8.68
CA GLU A 54 -8.46 -14.98 -9.62
C GLU A 54 -9.57 -13.98 -9.91
N ARG A 55 -9.91 -13.85 -11.20
CA ARG A 55 -10.91 -12.92 -11.71
C ARG A 55 -12.00 -13.72 -12.39
N GLU A 56 -13.24 -13.51 -11.96
CA GLU A 56 -14.42 -14.03 -12.63
C GLU A 56 -15.18 -12.88 -13.30
N ILE A 57 -15.35 -12.97 -14.62
CA ILE A 57 -16.21 -12.04 -15.34
C ILE A 57 -17.64 -12.49 -15.13
N LYS A 58 -18.45 -11.67 -14.45
CA LYS A 58 -19.87 -11.99 -14.25
C LYS A 58 -20.61 -11.88 -15.55
N LYS A 59 -20.98 -13.05 -16.09
CA LYS A 59 -21.86 -13.14 -17.25
C LYS A 59 -23.28 -12.76 -16.84
N PRO A 60 -23.93 -11.86 -17.59
CA PRO A 60 -25.29 -11.47 -17.30
C PRO A 60 -26.22 -12.67 -17.52
N SER A 61 -27.17 -12.83 -16.60
CA SER A 61 -28.15 -13.93 -16.63
C SER A 61 -29.22 -13.76 -17.72
N SER A 62 -29.36 -12.57 -18.31
CA SER A 62 -30.37 -12.28 -19.33
C SER A 62 -29.80 -11.62 -20.60
N ILE A 63 -30.48 -11.85 -21.72
CA ILE A 63 -30.12 -11.31 -23.04
C ILE A 63 -30.20 -9.76 -23.04
N VAL A 64 -31.16 -9.18 -22.31
CA VAL A 64 -31.32 -7.72 -22.16
C VAL A 64 -30.15 -7.13 -21.38
N LEU A 65 -29.72 -7.78 -20.28
CA LEU A 65 -28.54 -7.37 -19.52
C LEU A 65 -27.26 -7.51 -20.37
N LYS A 66 -27.18 -8.52 -21.25
CA LYS A 66 -26.06 -8.70 -22.18
C LYS A 66 -25.99 -7.59 -23.23
N ALA A 67 -27.13 -7.13 -23.73
CA ALA A 67 -27.21 -6.00 -24.65
C ALA A 67 -26.83 -4.68 -23.95
N LEU A 68 -27.33 -4.44 -22.74
CA LEU A 68 -26.98 -3.26 -21.94
C LEU A 68 -25.50 -3.23 -21.55
N GLN A 69 -24.92 -4.37 -21.16
CA GLN A 69 -23.48 -4.49 -20.90
C GLN A 69 -22.65 -4.19 -22.15
N LYS A 70 -23.05 -4.67 -23.32
CA LYS A 70 -22.36 -4.38 -24.59
C LYS A 70 -22.42 -2.90 -24.97
N ILE A 71 -23.55 -2.23 -24.74
CA ILE A 71 -23.75 -0.83 -25.14
C ILE A 71 -23.02 0.13 -24.20
N ALA A 72 -23.07 -0.12 -22.89
CA ALA A 72 -22.54 0.81 -21.90
C ALA A 72 -21.17 0.41 -21.30
N GLY A 73 -20.67 -0.78 -21.63
CA GLY A 73 -19.38 -1.29 -21.15
C GLY A 73 -19.38 -1.71 -19.68
N TYR A 74 -20.55 -2.07 -19.13
CA TYR A 74 -20.73 -2.48 -17.73
C TYR A 74 -20.43 -3.97 -17.49
N GLU A 75 -19.31 -4.46 -18.01
CA GLU A 75 -18.84 -5.80 -17.67
C GLU A 75 -18.35 -5.77 -16.20
N GLU A 76 -19.00 -6.54 -15.33
CA GLU A 76 -18.63 -6.67 -13.92
C GLU A 76 -17.54 -7.74 -13.76
N VAL A 77 -16.49 -7.38 -13.02
CA VAL A 77 -15.39 -8.25 -12.64
C VAL A 77 -15.51 -8.51 -11.15
N GLU A 78 -15.54 -9.79 -10.77
CA GLU A 78 -15.39 -10.23 -9.39
C GLU A 78 -13.95 -10.72 -9.18
N GLU A 79 -13.25 -10.10 -8.24
CA GLU A 79 -11.92 -10.52 -7.81
C GLU A 79 -12.01 -11.31 -6.51
N HIS A 80 -11.43 -12.51 -6.51
CA HIS A 80 -11.50 -13.42 -5.37
C HIS A 80 -10.37 -13.11 -4.38
N PHE A 81 -10.54 -12.04 -3.61
CA PHE A 81 -9.66 -11.71 -2.49
C PHE A 81 -10.44 -11.50 -1.19
N GLU A 82 -9.77 -11.74 -0.07
CA GLU A 82 -10.35 -11.47 1.24
C GLU A 82 -10.27 -9.99 1.58
N LEU A 83 -11.44 -9.35 1.70
CA LEU A 83 -11.53 -7.90 1.89
C LEU A 83 -10.99 -7.43 3.25
N LEU A 84 -11.08 -8.27 4.29
CA LEU A 84 -10.63 -7.96 5.64
C LEU A 84 -9.10 -7.91 5.76
N PRO A 85 -8.33 -8.95 5.37
CA PRO A 85 -6.88 -8.87 5.28
C PRO A 85 -6.40 -7.68 4.45
N THR A 86 -7.02 -7.42 3.29
CA THR A 86 -6.67 -6.28 2.42
C THR A 86 -6.90 -4.95 3.13
N SER A 87 -8.05 -4.79 3.80
CA SER A 87 -8.36 -3.59 4.59
C SER A 87 -7.39 -3.39 5.74
N GLU A 88 -6.98 -4.47 6.41
CA GLU A 88 -6.00 -4.43 7.49
C GLU A 88 -4.62 -3.97 6.98
N ILE A 89 -4.17 -4.51 5.83
CA ILE A 89 -2.92 -4.10 5.19
C ILE A 89 -2.94 -2.60 4.90
N LEU A 90 -4.03 -2.10 4.34
CA LEU A 90 -4.20 -0.67 4.01
C LEU A 90 -4.25 0.21 5.27
N LEU A 91 -4.95 -0.21 6.32
CA LEU A 91 -4.95 0.48 7.62
C LEU A 91 -3.54 0.55 8.23
N ARG A 92 -2.77 -0.54 8.17
CA ARG A 92 -1.38 -0.55 8.62
C ARG A 92 -0.47 0.32 7.76
N ALA A 93 -0.70 0.37 6.44
CA ALA A 93 0.01 1.26 5.53
C ALA A 93 -0.21 2.73 5.91
N LEU A 94 -1.48 3.12 6.13
CA LEU A 94 -1.85 4.45 6.61
C LEU A 94 -1.19 4.78 7.95
N HIS A 95 -1.21 3.83 8.90
CA HIS A 95 -0.55 4.02 10.19
C HIS A 95 0.97 4.28 10.05
N LYS A 96 1.65 3.55 9.16
CA LYS A 96 3.07 3.78 8.86
C LYS A 96 3.33 5.10 8.13
N ALA A 97 2.37 5.58 7.35
CA ALA A 97 2.39 6.88 6.70
C ALA A 97 2.08 8.05 7.66
N GLY A 98 1.75 7.77 8.92
CA GLY A 98 1.56 8.78 9.97
C GLY A 98 0.10 9.07 10.33
N TYR A 99 -0.87 8.47 9.62
CA TYR A 99 -2.27 8.60 9.98
C TYR A 99 -2.53 7.90 11.32
N ARG A 100 -3.12 8.61 12.28
CA ARG A 100 -3.38 8.06 13.63
C ARG A 100 -4.79 7.54 13.80
N LYS A 101 -5.76 8.20 13.14
CA LYS A 101 -7.19 7.91 13.25
C LYS A 101 -7.76 7.55 11.89
N ALA A 102 -8.64 6.56 11.87
CA ALA A 102 -9.41 6.19 10.69
C ALA A 102 -10.82 5.77 11.10
N SER A 103 -11.74 5.85 10.15
CA SER A 103 -13.03 5.17 10.21
C SER A 103 -13.10 4.19 9.05
N ILE A 104 -13.78 3.07 9.26
CA ILE A 104 -14.01 2.08 8.21
C ILE A 104 -15.50 1.78 8.14
N LYS A 105 -16.02 1.64 6.92
CA LYS A 105 -17.37 1.17 6.66
C LYS A 105 -17.28 -0.11 5.85
N ILE A 106 -17.89 -1.17 6.35
CA ILE A 106 -17.87 -2.53 5.78
C ILE A 106 -19.32 -2.96 5.61
N ASN A 107 -19.75 -3.33 4.40
CA ASN A 107 -21.13 -3.76 4.12
C ASN A 107 -22.21 -2.84 4.76
N GLY A 108 -22.03 -1.52 4.71
CA GLY A 108 -22.97 -0.58 5.31
C GLY A 108 -22.73 -0.26 6.80
N ARG A 109 -22.15 -1.18 7.59
CA ARG A 109 -21.83 -0.98 9.01
C ARG A 109 -20.58 -0.10 9.15
N ARG A 110 -20.68 0.96 9.96
CA ARG A 110 -19.60 1.94 10.14
C ARG A 110 -18.96 1.82 11.51
N ILE A 111 -17.67 1.55 11.53
CA ILE A 111 -16.80 1.74 12.70
C ILE A 111 -16.34 3.20 12.69
N LYS A 112 -16.75 3.96 13.71
CA LYS A 112 -16.45 5.40 13.83
C LYS A 112 -14.95 5.67 13.99
N ALA A 113 -14.57 6.92 13.75
CA ALA A 113 -13.18 7.38 13.76
C ALA A 113 -12.48 7.10 15.10
N LYS A 114 -11.68 6.04 15.14
CA LYS A 114 -10.89 5.61 16.30
C LYS A 114 -9.42 5.55 15.92
N ARG A 115 -8.54 5.29 16.91
CA ARG A 115 -7.14 4.96 16.63
C ARG A 115 -7.09 3.75 15.69
N ILE A 116 -6.22 3.77 14.68
CA ILE A 116 -6.18 2.71 13.66
C ILE A 116 -6.08 1.31 14.27
N LYS A 117 -5.30 1.13 15.35
CA LYS A 117 -5.23 -0.15 16.08
C LYS A 117 -6.59 -0.65 16.55
N VAL A 118 -7.38 0.21 17.16
CA VAL A 118 -8.73 -0.11 17.65
C VAL A 118 -9.68 -0.41 16.49
N VAL A 119 -9.54 0.31 15.37
CA VAL A 119 -10.34 0.05 14.17
C VAL A 119 -10.07 -1.35 13.61
N MET A 120 -8.80 -1.80 13.58
CA MET A 120 -8.44 -3.14 13.13
C MET A 120 -9.04 -4.22 14.05
N GLU A 121 -8.99 -4.02 15.38
CA GLU A 121 -9.58 -4.94 16.36
C GLU A 121 -11.11 -5.04 16.23
N GLU A 122 -11.79 -3.90 16.03
CA GLU A 122 -13.24 -3.87 15.86
C GLU A 122 -13.68 -4.44 14.50
N MET A 123 -12.88 -4.23 13.45
CA MET A 123 -13.12 -4.81 12.13
C MET A 123 -13.16 -6.34 12.18
N ALA A 124 -12.25 -6.97 12.93
CA ALA A 124 -12.22 -8.42 13.11
C ALA A 124 -13.50 -8.97 13.78
N LYS A 125 -14.20 -8.15 14.59
CA LYS A 125 -15.46 -8.53 15.25
C LYS A 125 -16.67 -8.39 14.32
N VAL A 126 -16.65 -7.43 13.40
CA VAL A 126 -17.73 -7.18 12.42
C VAL A 126 -17.71 -8.21 11.29
N ALA A 127 -16.57 -8.87 11.08
CA ALA A 127 -16.32 -9.88 10.06
C ALA A 127 -17.16 -11.16 10.12
N LEU A 128 -17.88 -11.40 11.21
CA LEU A 128 -18.55 -12.67 11.49
C LEU A 128 -19.85 -12.88 10.69
N GLU A 129 -20.32 -11.87 9.95
CA GLU A 129 -21.60 -11.92 9.24
C GLU A 129 -21.44 -11.48 7.78
N ASP A 130 -21.78 -12.41 6.87
CA ASP A 130 -21.89 -12.30 5.42
C ASP A 130 -20.60 -12.12 4.58
N ARG A 131 -20.69 -12.55 3.30
CA ARG A 131 -19.67 -12.26 2.28
C ARG A 131 -19.52 -10.75 2.13
N ILE A 132 -18.39 -10.23 2.57
CA ILE A 132 -18.05 -8.80 2.49
C ILE A 132 -17.66 -8.43 1.06
N LYS A 133 -18.45 -7.56 0.43
CA LYS A 133 -18.26 -7.16 -0.98
C LYS A 133 -17.55 -5.82 -1.13
N GLN A 134 -17.67 -4.95 -0.12
CA GLN A 134 -17.12 -3.61 -0.19
C GLN A 134 -16.71 -3.08 1.18
N ALA A 135 -15.59 -2.35 1.20
CA ALA A 135 -15.17 -1.53 2.31
C ALA A 135 -14.74 -0.14 1.84
N SER A 136 -14.87 0.82 2.76
CA SER A 136 -14.30 2.16 2.59
C SER A 136 -13.59 2.57 3.87
N ILE A 137 -12.37 3.07 3.72
CA ILE A 137 -11.55 3.60 4.80
C ILE A 137 -11.44 5.10 4.59
N HIS A 138 -11.63 5.86 5.66
CA HIS A 138 -11.41 7.29 5.68
C HIS A 138 -10.48 7.63 6.86
N ALA A 139 -9.35 8.26 6.57
CA ALA A 139 -8.36 8.66 7.57
C ALA A 139 -7.97 10.13 7.42
N LEU A 140 -7.68 10.77 8.55
CA LEU A 140 -7.30 12.18 8.63
C LEU A 140 -5.91 12.33 9.24
N ASN A 141 -5.11 13.20 8.62
CA ASN A 141 -3.83 13.70 9.13
C ASN A 141 -3.65 15.16 8.63
N ASP A 142 -2.50 15.51 8.07
CA ASP A 142 -2.26 16.79 7.37
C ASP A 142 -3.16 16.98 6.13
N GLY A 143 -3.77 15.89 5.67
CA GLY A 143 -4.78 15.83 4.61
C GLY A 143 -5.73 14.65 4.84
N GLU A 144 -6.69 14.50 3.94
CA GLU A 144 -7.69 13.44 3.95
C GLU A 144 -7.25 12.29 3.03
N ALA A 145 -7.36 11.05 3.52
CA ALA A 145 -7.18 9.85 2.73
C ALA A 145 -8.49 9.06 2.68
N ARG A 146 -8.99 8.81 1.47
CA ARG A 146 -10.16 7.97 1.19
C ARG A 146 -9.71 6.76 0.40
N ILE A 147 -10.01 5.57 0.90
CA ILE A 147 -9.72 4.31 0.21
C ILE A 147 -11.02 3.55 0.03
N LYS A 148 -11.29 3.11 -1.19
CA LYS A 148 -12.41 2.25 -1.53
C LYS A 148 -11.86 0.90 -1.97
N ILE A 149 -12.43 -0.17 -1.43
CA ILE A 149 -12.02 -1.55 -1.69
C ILE A 149 -13.29 -2.30 -2.12
N SER A 150 -13.28 -2.89 -3.30
CA SER A 150 -14.45 -3.58 -3.86
C SER A 150 -14.00 -4.91 -4.46
N THR A 151 -14.62 -6.01 -4.04
CA THR A 151 -14.38 -7.33 -4.69
C THR A 151 -15.14 -7.43 -6.01
N ILE A 152 -16.22 -6.65 -6.18
CA ILE A 152 -16.98 -6.55 -7.42
C ILE A 152 -16.87 -5.12 -7.92
N HIS A 153 -16.41 -4.94 -9.14
CA HIS A 153 -16.29 -3.63 -9.78
C HIS A 153 -16.52 -3.73 -11.29
N SER A 154 -16.88 -2.62 -11.94
CA SER A 154 -16.91 -2.59 -13.39
C SER A 154 -15.48 -2.64 -13.95
N LYS A 155 -15.32 -3.11 -15.19
CA LYS A 155 -14.03 -3.10 -15.91
C LYS A 155 -13.34 -1.72 -16.01
N LYS A 156 -14.09 -0.61 -15.86
CA LYS A 156 -13.54 0.77 -15.86
C LYS A 156 -13.00 1.23 -14.49
N HIS A 157 -13.26 0.45 -13.44
CA HIS A 157 -12.88 0.73 -12.06
C HIS A 157 -11.85 -0.29 -11.57
N HIS A 158 -11.10 0.08 -10.53
CA HIS A 158 -10.08 -0.77 -9.92
C HIS A 158 -10.59 -1.39 -8.62
N SER A 159 -10.00 -2.52 -8.22
CA SER A 159 -10.36 -3.22 -6.98
C SER A 159 -10.13 -2.34 -5.75
N ILE A 160 -9.06 -1.54 -5.78
CA ILE A 160 -8.71 -0.60 -4.73
C ILE A 160 -8.45 0.78 -5.37
N GLU A 161 -9.23 1.77 -4.95
CA GLU A 161 -9.09 3.17 -5.38
C GLU A 161 -8.73 4.00 -4.15
N ILE A 162 -7.63 4.76 -4.23
CA ILE A 162 -7.09 5.55 -3.12
C ILE A 162 -6.96 6.99 -3.55
N LYS A 163 -7.55 7.91 -2.78
CA LYS A 163 -7.44 9.36 -2.98
C LYS A 163 -6.89 10.02 -1.73
N ILE A 164 -5.83 10.79 -1.89
CA ILE A 164 -5.18 11.52 -0.80
C ILE A 164 -5.09 13.00 -1.16
N SER A 165 -5.80 13.87 -0.42
CA SER A 165 -5.86 15.29 -0.76
C SER A 165 -4.52 16.00 -0.56
N LYS A 166 -3.77 15.63 0.48
CA LYS A 166 -2.45 16.21 0.80
C LYS A 166 -1.61 15.24 1.63
N ILE A 167 -0.35 15.04 1.24
CA ILE A 167 0.60 14.18 1.96
C ILE A 167 2.06 14.61 1.72
N LYS A 168 2.91 14.47 2.73
CA LYS A 168 4.37 14.62 2.56
C LYS A 168 4.91 13.48 1.70
N GLU A 169 5.79 13.77 0.75
CA GLU A 169 6.37 12.76 -0.16
C GLU A 169 6.98 11.57 0.60
N LYS A 170 7.74 11.85 1.67
CA LYS A 170 8.32 10.80 2.54
C LYS A 170 7.26 9.86 3.15
N ASN A 171 6.09 10.38 3.47
CA ASN A 171 5.00 9.59 4.05
C ASN A 171 4.28 8.78 2.97
N LEU A 172 4.11 9.34 1.77
CA LEU A 172 3.61 8.60 0.61
C LEU A 172 4.54 7.44 0.23
N GLN A 173 5.85 7.66 0.22
CA GLN A 173 6.82 6.60 -0.05
C GLN A 173 6.71 5.45 0.97
N LYS A 174 6.56 5.76 2.27
CA LYS A 174 6.33 4.73 3.31
C LYS A 174 5.05 3.95 3.07
N PHE A 175 3.99 4.63 2.62
CA PHE A 175 2.71 4.03 2.29
C PHE A 175 2.89 3.02 1.13
N LEU A 176 3.41 3.48 0.00
CA LEU A 176 3.61 2.66 -1.21
C LEU A 176 4.55 1.48 -0.96
N ILE A 177 5.68 1.69 -0.27
CA ILE A 177 6.62 0.61 0.08
C ILE A 177 5.93 -0.47 0.90
N TYR A 178 5.06 -0.09 1.83
CA TYR A 178 4.36 -1.06 2.66
C TYR A 178 3.34 -1.87 1.85
N ILE A 179 2.59 -1.20 0.96
CA ILE A 179 1.62 -1.85 0.10
C ILE A 179 2.30 -2.82 -0.87
N ARG A 180 3.31 -2.39 -1.63
CA ARG A 180 4.05 -3.25 -2.58
C ARG A 180 4.62 -4.52 -1.96
N LYS A 181 5.02 -4.46 -0.69
CA LYS A 181 5.57 -5.61 0.03
C LYS A 181 4.50 -6.63 0.45
N ARG A 182 3.22 -6.25 0.47
CA ARG A 182 2.14 -7.05 1.08
C ARG A 182 0.94 -7.30 0.17
N LEU A 183 0.63 -6.42 -0.76
CA LEU A 183 -0.32 -6.64 -1.84
C LEU A 183 0.45 -7.10 -3.07
N LYS A 184 0.17 -8.32 -3.53
CA LYS A 184 0.66 -8.82 -4.82
C LYS A 184 -0.25 -8.23 -5.91
N GLY A 185 0.04 -7.02 -6.38
CA GLY A 185 -0.79 -6.30 -7.35
C GLY A 185 0.02 -5.35 -8.24
N ARG A 186 -0.62 -4.83 -9.29
CA ARG A 186 -0.09 -3.72 -10.10
C ARG A 186 -0.67 -2.42 -9.57
N GLU A 187 0.16 -1.40 -9.45
CA GLU A 187 -0.21 -0.07 -8.94
C GLU A 187 -0.01 0.98 -10.04
N GLU A 188 -1.02 1.82 -10.27
CA GLU A 188 -0.95 3.01 -11.10
C GLU A 188 -1.09 4.26 -10.21
N ILE A 189 -0.20 5.24 -10.37
CA ILE A 189 -0.19 6.48 -9.58
C ILE A 189 -0.38 7.65 -10.53
N LYS A 190 -1.36 8.50 -10.23
CA LYS A 190 -1.70 9.72 -11.01
C LYS A 190 -1.48 10.97 -10.17
#